data_AF-A0A8T3YK65-F1
#
_entry.id   AF-A0A8T3YK65-F1
#
_cell.length_a   1.000
_cell.length_b   1.000
_cell.length_c   1.000
_cell.angle_alpha   90.00
_cell.angle_beta   90.00
_cell.angle_gamma   90.00
#
_symmetry.space_group_name_H-M   'P 1'
#
loop_
_entity.id
_entity.type
_entity.pdbx_description
1 polymer ?
#
loop_
_entity_poly.entity_id
_entity_poly.type
_entity_poly.pdbx_seq_one_letter_code
_entity_poly.pdbx_strand_id
1 'polypeptide(L)' 'GVNLALSNHEIAGQTVPHAHFHVIPRHAGDGLRHWPQGKYAEGEMKEYAEKIKVQL' A
#
# COMPACT_ATOMS: atom_id res chain seq x y z
N GLY A 1 -7.83 15.79 -5.38
CA GLY A 1 -6.92 15.16 -4.40
C GLY A 1 -5.71 14.59 -5.12
N VAL A 2 -4.79 13.92 -4.42
CA VAL A 2 -3.65 13.25 -5.04
C VAL A 2 -3.36 11.92 -4.32
N ASN A 3 -3.02 10.87 -5.08
CA ASN A 3 -2.38 9.69 -4.52
C ASN A 3 -0.90 9.68 -4.90
N LEU A 4 -0.07 9.28 -3.94
CA LEU A 4 1.32 8.93 -4.16
C LEU A 4 1.45 7.42 -4.02
N ALA A 5 1.98 6.74 -5.04
CA ALA A 5 2.13 5.28 -5.04
C ALA A 5 3.54 4.87 -5.45
N LEU A 6 4.03 3.80 -4.83
CA LEU A 6 5.26 3.11 -5.16
C LEU A 6 4.95 1.61 -5.16
N SER A 7 5.32 0.92 -6.23
CA SER A 7 5.28 -0.53 -6.32
C SER A 7 6.71 -1.06 -6.20
N ASN A 8 6.93 -1.98 -5.26
CA ASN A 8 8.22 -2.66 -5.08
C ASN A 8 8.07 -4.11 -5.53
N HIS A 9 8.82 -4.48 -6.57
CA HIS A 9 8.80 -5.79 -7.23
C HIS A 9 7.52 -6.10 -8.03
N GLU A 10 7.63 -7.13 -8.88
CA GLU A 10 6.63 -7.51 -9.88
C GLU A 10 5.24 -7.81 -9.28
N ILE A 11 5.19 -8.53 -8.14
CA ILE A 11 3.93 -8.90 -7.47
C ILE A 11 3.15 -7.67 -7.00
N ALA A 12 3.83 -6.58 -6.66
CA ALA A 12 3.21 -5.30 -6.30
C ALA A 12 2.86 -4.43 -7.52
N GLY A 13 3.09 -4.93 -8.75
CA GLY A 13 2.78 -4.24 -10.00
C GLY A 13 3.94 -3.44 -10.62
N GLN A 14 5.18 -3.58 -10.13
CA GLN A 14 6.33 -2.89 -10.72
C GLN A 14 6.74 -3.55 -12.04
N THR A 15 6.61 -2.82 -13.16
CA THR A 15 7.00 -3.31 -14.50
C THR A 15 8.38 -2.80 -14.95
N VAL A 16 8.79 -1.63 -14.48
CA VAL A 16 10.11 -1.04 -14.75
C VAL A 16 11.00 -1.24 -13.50
N PRO A 17 12.14 -1.95 -13.60
CA PRO A 17 13.01 -2.28 -12.46
C PRO A 17 13.88 -1.09 -12.04
N HIS A 18 13.25 0.05 -11.79
CA HIS A 18 13.81 1.29 -11.26
C HIS A 18 12.81 1.87 -10.26
N ALA A 19 13.26 2.41 -9.14
CA ALA A 19 12.37 3.04 -8.18
C ALA A 19 11.74 4.29 -8.80
N HIS A 20 10.41 4.34 -8.82
CA HIS A 20 9.66 5.50 -9.33
C HIS A 20 8.38 5.68 -8.52
N PHE A 21 8.00 6.95 -8.35
CA PHE A 21 6.74 7.30 -7.70
C PHE A 21 5.72 7.71 -8.75
N HIS A 22 4.52 7.15 -8.63
CA HIS A 22 3.36 7.66 -9.33
C HIS A 22 2.74 8.79 -8.52
N VAL A 23 2.63 9.96 -9.13
CA VAL A 23 1.82 11.08 -8.63
C VAL A 23 0.53 11.08 -9.44
N ILE A 24 -0.58 10.72 -8.81
CA ILE A 24 -1.86 10.48 -9.49
C ILE A 24 -2.87 11.54 -9.03
N PRO A 25 -3.17 12.55 -9.85
CA PRO A 25 -4.25 13.49 -9.58
C PRO A 25 -5.59 12.76 -9.49
N ARG A 26 -6.39 13.11 -8.48
CA ARG A 26 -7.69 12.49 -8.19
C ARG A 26 -8.81 13.51 -8.31
N HIS A 27 -9.91 13.10 -8.95
CA HIS A 27 -11.11 13.91 -9.14
C HIS A 27 -12.34 13.18 -8.62
N ALA A 28 -13.40 13.92 -8.30
CA ALA A 28 -14.65 13.32 -7.88
C ALA A 28 -15.20 12.40 -9.00
N GLY A 29 -15.48 11.14 -8.68
CA GLY A 29 -16.05 10.19 -9.63
C GLY A 29 -15.07 9.55 -10.63
N ASP A 30 -13.75 9.68 -10.44
CA ASP A 30 -12.74 9.13 -11.37
C ASP A 30 -12.64 7.59 -11.42
N GLY A 31 -13.46 6.87 -10.65
CA GLY A 31 -13.59 5.41 -10.70
C GLY A 31 -12.44 4.64 -10.04
N LEU A 32 -11.35 5.30 -9.64
CA LEU A 32 -10.22 4.64 -8.98
C LEU A 32 -10.55 4.31 -7.51
N ARG A 33 -10.35 3.04 -7.13
CA ARG A 33 -10.63 2.53 -5.78
C ARG A 33 -9.35 2.10 -5.07
N HIS A 34 -9.31 2.28 -3.76
CA HIS A 34 -8.24 1.77 -2.91
C HIS A 34 -8.41 0.26 -2.67
N TRP A 35 -7.34 -0.38 -2.17
CA TRP A 35 -7.38 -1.78 -1.76
C TRP A 35 -8.49 -2.02 -0.72
N PRO A 36 -9.26 -3.12 -0.82
CA PRO A 36 -10.31 -3.41 0.16
C PRO A 36 -9.71 -3.60 1.56
N GLN A 37 -10.37 -3.00 2.56
CA GLN A 37 -9.93 -3.11 3.95
C GLN A 37 -10.38 -4.44 4.57
N GLY A 38 -9.47 -5.13 5.25
CA GLY A 38 -9.76 -6.29 6.10
C GLY A 38 -9.91 -5.91 7.58
N LYS A 39 -10.52 -6.80 8.37
CA LYS A 39 -10.53 -6.69 9.84
C LYS A 39 -9.45 -7.59 10.43
N TYR A 40 -8.76 -7.10 11.45
CA TYR A 40 -7.87 -7.92 12.27
C TYR A 40 -8.68 -8.86 13.17
N ALA A 41 -8.17 -10.06 13.40
CA ALA A 41 -8.61 -10.90 14.50
C ALA A 41 -8.19 -10.29 15.85
N GLU A 42 -8.79 -10.80 16.93
CA GLU A 42 -8.43 -10.38 18.29
C GLU A 42 -6.94 -10.64 18.54
N GLY A 43 -6.20 -9.61 18.98
CA GLY A 43 -4.76 -9.70 19.25
C GLY A 43 -3.83 -9.61 18.03
N GLU A 44 -4.32 -9.86 16.82
CA GLU A 44 -3.50 -9.97 15.59
C GLU A 44 -2.72 -8.67 15.27
N MET A 45 -3.36 -7.52 15.44
CA MET A 45 -2.69 -6.22 15.22
C MET A 45 -1.46 -6.04 16.11
N LYS A 46 -1.56 -6.43 17.39
CA LYS A 46 -0.45 -6.32 18.35
C LYS A 46 0.67 -7.29 17.99
N GLU A 47 0.33 -8.50 17.57
CA GLU A 47 1.31 -9.50 17.12
C GLU A 47 2.14 -8.98 15.95
N TYR A 48 1.51 -8.41 14.91
CA TYR A 48 2.24 -7.84 13.78
C TYR A 48 3.11 -6.64 14.19
N ALA A 49 2.62 -5.78 15.08
CA ALA A 49 3.38 -4.63 15.56
C ALA A 49 4.69 -5.06 16.25
N GLU A 50 4.64 -6.08 17.11
CA GLU A 50 5.85 -6.61 17.77
C GLU A 50 6.80 -7.28 16.76
N LYS A 51 6.28 -8.05 15.80
CA LYS A 51 7.08 -8.67 14.74
C LYS A 51 7.86 -7.63 13.92
N ILE A 52 7.21 -6.51 13.57
CA ILE A 52 7.85 -5.42 12.83
C ILE A 52 8.92 -4.74 13.69
N LYS A 53 8.63 -4.47 14.96
CA LYS A 53 9.55 -3.75 15.86
C LYS A 53 10.88 -4.47 16.09
N VAL A 54 10.88 -5.80 16.09
CA VAL A 54 12.11 -6.61 16.24
C VAL A 54 13.00 -6.57 14.98
N GLN A 55 12.45 -6.16 13.83
CA GLN A 55 13.15 -6.12 12.54
C GLN A 55 13.65 -4.71 12.17
N LEU A 56 13.41 -3.72 13.03
CA LEU A 56 13.90 -2.34 12.90
C LEU A 56 15.17 -2.16 13.74
#